data_AF-A0A3C1HV01-F1
#
_entry.id   AF-A0A3C1HV01-F1
#
_cell.length_a   1.000
_cell.length_b   1.000
_cell.length_c   1.000
_cell.angle_alpha   90.00
_cell.angle_beta   90.00
_cell.angle_gamma   90.00
#
_symmetry.space_group_name_H-M   'P 1'
#
loop_
_entity.id
_entity.type
_entity.pdbx_description
1 polymer ?
#
loop_
_entity_poly.entity_id
_entity_poly.type
_entity_poly.pdbx_seq_one_letter_code
_entity_poly.pdbx_strand_id
1 'polypeptide(L)'
;MIVKKIISGLFGKPDGDKDDIPAFPTLLEQIVTSMRLLFEKSGTLNDSWKEEKEQIASLLEEVEHMEDAEGILAAKFEQDILGKITALSSACDSAIAGKPDADVKKALAALLSAVSQRKAVKDREDAE
;
A
#
# COMPACT_ATOMS: atom_id res chain seq x y z
N MET A 1 -6.44 37.32 33.04
CA MET A 1 -5.55 36.60 33.97
C MET A 1 -6.41 35.56 34.69
N ILE A 2 -6.56 34.37 34.11
CA ILE A 2 -7.37 33.26 34.65
C ILE A 2 -6.39 32.11 34.87
N VAL A 3 -6.09 31.89 36.14
CA VAL A 3 -5.04 30.98 36.63
C VAL A 3 -5.72 29.99 37.57
N LYS A 4 -5.31 28.72 37.47
CA LYS A 4 -5.52 27.62 38.44
C LYS A 4 -6.92 27.00 38.52
N LYS A 5 -7.21 26.04 37.63
CA LYS A 5 -8.16 24.94 37.95
C LYS A 5 -7.93 23.59 37.27
N ILE A 6 -6.70 23.26 36.82
CA ILE A 6 -6.40 21.97 36.17
C ILE A 6 -5.09 21.33 36.69
N ILE A 7 -4.83 21.41 37.99
CA ILE A 7 -3.72 20.65 38.61
C ILE A 7 -4.15 20.25 40.03
N SER A 8 -4.96 19.19 40.15
CA SER A 8 -5.05 18.35 41.36
C SER A 8 -5.99 17.18 41.08
N GLY A 9 -5.41 16.14 40.52
CA GLY A 9 -5.97 14.79 40.38
C GLY A 9 -4.77 13.87 40.14
N LEU A 10 -3.87 13.81 41.12
CA LEU A 10 -3.76 12.67 42.04
C LEU A 10 -2.85 11.60 41.44
N PHE A 11 -1.55 11.77 41.69
CA PHE A 11 -0.59 10.68 41.75
C PHE A 11 -1.16 9.56 42.63
N GLY A 12 -1.25 8.33 42.10
CA GLY A 12 -1.57 7.17 42.92
C GLY A 12 -2.04 5.89 42.21
N LYS A 13 -1.25 5.34 41.26
CA LYS A 13 -0.90 3.91 41.20
C LYS A 13 0.15 3.65 40.11
N PRO A 14 1.29 3.00 40.41
CA PRO A 14 2.30 2.65 39.43
C PRO A 14 2.06 1.20 38.98
N ASP A 15 1.17 0.96 38.03
CA ASP A 15 1.05 -0.35 37.40
C ASP A 15 0.51 -0.19 35.97
N GLY A 16 1.38 -0.44 34.99
CA GLY A 16 1.00 -1.30 33.87
C GLY A 16 0.64 -0.70 32.51
N ASP A 17 0.36 0.58 32.35
CA ASP A 17 -0.01 1.09 31.02
C ASP A 17 1.23 1.57 30.25
N LYS A 18 1.92 0.60 29.63
CA LYS A 18 2.76 0.89 28.46
C LYS A 18 1.83 1.45 27.40
N ASP A 19 1.99 2.74 27.15
CA ASP A 19 1.51 3.51 26.01
C ASP A 19 0.84 2.65 24.91
N ASP A 20 -0.49 2.67 24.86
CA ASP A 20 -1.24 2.34 23.65
C ASP A 20 -0.98 3.44 22.62
N ILE A 21 0.25 3.49 22.10
CA ILE A 21 0.58 4.29 20.93
C ILE A 21 -0.18 3.64 19.78
N PRO A 22 -1.05 4.36 19.05
CA PRO A 22 -1.68 3.79 17.87
C PRO A 22 -0.58 3.28 16.94
N ALA A 23 -0.57 1.97 16.69
CA ALA A 23 0.38 1.36 15.78
C ALA A 23 0.17 1.97 14.40
N PHE A 24 1.20 2.64 13.87
CA PHE A 24 1.16 3.09 12.48
C PHE A 24 1.13 1.85 11.58
N PRO A 25 0.25 1.81 10.58
CA PRO A 25 0.16 0.65 9.70
C PRO A 25 1.49 0.42 8.98
N THR A 26 1.88 -0.84 8.84
CA THR A 26 3.11 -1.20 8.13
C THR A 26 3.02 -0.78 6.66
N LEU A 27 4.18 -0.67 5.98
CA LEU A 27 4.17 -0.37 4.55
C LEU A 27 3.43 -1.44 3.75
N LEU A 28 3.54 -2.70 4.15
CA LEU A 28 2.82 -3.80 3.53
C LEU A 28 1.30 -3.69 3.72
N GLU A 29 0.82 -3.36 4.92
CA GLU A 29 -0.61 -3.10 5.17
C GLU A 29 -1.13 -1.93 4.33
N GLN A 30 -0.32 -0.88 4.17
CA GLN A 30 -0.66 0.26 3.30
C GLN A 30 -0.72 -0.15 1.83
N ILE A 31 0.19 -1.02 1.37
CA ILE A 31 0.20 -1.56 0.01
C ILE A 31 -1.07 -2.37 -0.24
N VAL A 32 -1.41 -3.31 0.64
CA VAL A 32 -2.63 -4.14 0.52
C VAL A 32 -3.87 -3.25 0.46
N THR A 33 -3.98 -2.28 1.37
CA THR A 33 -5.10 -1.33 1.37
C THR A 33 -5.18 -0.54 0.07
N SER A 34 -4.04 -0.02 -0.41
CA SER A 34 -3.98 0.75 -1.65
C SER A 34 -4.30 -0.09 -2.88
N MET A 35 -3.89 -1.37 -2.90
CA MET A 35 -4.22 -2.32 -3.96
C MET A 35 -5.70 -2.68 -3.98
N ARG A 36 -6.36 -2.82 -2.83
CA ARG A 36 -7.81 -3.03 -2.77
C ARG A 36 -8.57 -1.85 -3.36
N LEU A 37 -8.17 -0.62 -3.03
CA LEU A 37 -8.74 0.59 -3.61
C LEU A 37 -8.50 0.68 -5.13
N LEU A 38 -7.31 0.29 -5.59
CA LEU A 38 -7.00 0.22 -7.00
C LEU A 38 -7.85 -0.84 -7.72
N PHE A 39 -8.04 -2.00 -7.11
CA PHE A 39 -8.88 -3.07 -7.65
C PHE A 39 -10.33 -2.59 -7.81
N GLU A 40 -10.91 -1.96 -6.79
CA GLU A 40 -12.25 -1.36 -6.87
C GLU A 40 -12.33 -0.32 -8.00
N LYS A 41 -11.34 0.57 -8.10
CA LYS A 41 -11.25 1.56 -9.18
C LYS A 41 -11.18 0.90 -10.56
N SER A 42 -10.38 -0.14 -10.70
CA SER A 42 -10.21 -0.86 -11.97
C SER A 42 -11.53 -1.48 -12.47
N GLY A 43 -12.43 -1.85 -11.55
CA GLY A 43 -13.77 -2.34 -11.88
C GLY A 43 -14.62 -1.33 -12.66
N THR A 44 -14.33 -0.04 -12.55
CA THR A 44 -15.03 1.04 -13.26
C THR A 44 -14.53 1.29 -14.68
N LEU A 45 -13.39 0.71 -15.07
CA LEU A 45 -12.90 0.78 -16.44
C LEU A 45 -13.90 0.09 -17.39
N ASN A 46 -13.90 0.48 -18.66
CA ASN A 46 -14.73 -0.20 -19.67
C ASN A 46 -14.13 -1.56 -20.09
N ASP A 47 -14.79 -2.28 -20.99
CA ASP A 47 -14.40 -3.63 -21.41
C ASP A 47 -13.13 -3.68 -22.26
N SER A 48 -12.65 -2.54 -22.78
CA SER A 48 -11.38 -2.47 -23.50
C SER A 48 -10.17 -2.73 -22.59
N TRP A 49 -10.36 -2.69 -21.27
CA TRP A 49 -9.32 -2.90 -20.26
C TRP A 49 -9.49 -4.22 -19.48
N LYS A 50 -10.16 -5.21 -20.08
CA LYS A 50 -10.49 -6.47 -19.40
C LYS A 50 -9.23 -7.21 -18.91
N GLU A 51 -8.19 -7.28 -19.73
CA GLU A 51 -6.94 -7.95 -19.38
C GLU A 51 -6.25 -7.26 -18.19
N GLU A 52 -6.24 -5.93 -18.17
CA GLU A 52 -5.65 -5.15 -17.09
C GLU A 52 -6.42 -5.32 -15.79
N LYS A 53 -7.76 -5.43 -15.83
CA LYS A 53 -8.57 -5.76 -14.65
C LYS A 53 -8.21 -7.12 -14.07
N GLU A 54 -8.06 -8.13 -14.92
CA GLU A 54 -7.67 -9.49 -14.50
C GLU A 54 -6.26 -9.50 -13.89
N GLN A 55 -5.32 -8.77 -14.48
CA GLN A 55 -3.97 -8.62 -13.95
C GLN A 55 -3.94 -7.85 -12.61
N ILE A 56 -4.75 -6.79 -12.45
CA ILE A 56 -4.87 -6.07 -11.17
C ILE A 56 -5.47 -6.97 -10.08
N ALA A 57 -6.46 -7.81 -10.43
CA ALA A 57 -7.05 -8.78 -9.52
C ALA A 57 -6.02 -9.83 -9.05
N SER A 58 -5.27 -10.43 -10.00
CA SER A 58 -4.18 -11.36 -9.68
C SER A 58 -3.12 -10.70 -8.83
N LEU A 59 -2.79 -9.44 -9.11
CA LEU A 59 -1.80 -8.72 -8.35
C LEU A 59 -2.27 -8.50 -6.91
N LEU A 60 -3.52 -8.08 -6.69
CA LEU A 60 -4.08 -7.94 -5.34
C LEU A 60 -3.92 -9.22 -4.54
N GLU A 61 -4.27 -10.37 -5.12
CA GLU A 61 -4.08 -11.68 -4.47
C GLU A 61 -2.61 -11.90 -4.11
N GLU A 62 -1.67 -11.61 -5.01
CA GLU A 62 -0.25 -11.72 -4.71
C GLU A 62 0.19 -10.83 -3.55
N VAL A 63 -0.26 -9.57 -3.49
CA VAL A 63 0.18 -8.63 -2.45
C VAL A 63 -0.45 -8.93 -1.09
N GLU A 64 -1.65 -9.52 -1.06
CA GLU A 64 -2.29 -10.00 0.18
C GLU A 64 -1.54 -11.18 0.82
N HIS A 65 -0.78 -11.94 0.03
CA HIS A 65 0.02 -13.08 0.48
C HIS A 65 1.51 -12.76 0.57
N MET A 66 1.92 -11.51 0.37
CA MET A 66 3.30 -11.12 0.56
C MET A 66 3.68 -11.17 2.05
N GLU A 67 4.89 -11.65 2.33
CA GLU A 67 5.45 -11.65 3.67
C GLU A 67 6.25 -10.39 3.94
N ASP A 68 6.29 -10.00 5.21
CA ASP A 68 7.21 -8.97 5.70
C ASP A 68 8.65 -9.40 5.39
N ALA A 69 9.44 -8.43 4.92
CA ALA A 69 10.89 -8.59 4.76
C ALA A 69 11.57 -7.45 5.48
N GLU A 70 12.73 -7.75 6.06
CA GLU A 70 13.42 -6.82 6.92
C GLU A 70 14.44 -5.97 6.14
N GLY A 71 14.72 -4.79 6.66
CA GLY A 71 15.82 -3.97 6.16
C GLY A 71 15.46 -2.97 5.06
N ILE A 72 16.45 -2.14 4.74
CA ILE A 72 16.27 -0.90 3.97
C ILE A 72 15.88 -1.19 2.52
N LEU A 73 16.33 -2.31 1.96
CA LEU A 73 16.05 -2.65 0.57
C LEU A 73 14.58 -3.04 0.37
N ALA A 74 14.04 -3.88 1.26
CA ALA A 74 12.62 -4.23 1.27
C ALA A 74 11.74 -2.99 1.40
N ALA A 75 12.02 -2.13 2.37
CA ALA A 75 11.29 -0.88 2.59
C ALA A 75 11.33 0.07 1.36
N LYS A 76 12.46 0.14 0.65
CA LYS A 76 12.56 0.94 -0.58
C LYS A 76 11.67 0.40 -1.70
N PHE A 77 11.63 -0.92 -1.88
CA PHE A 77 10.75 -1.53 -2.87
C PHE A 77 9.28 -1.35 -2.49
N GLU A 78 8.93 -1.46 -1.22
CA GLU A 78 7.56 -1.22 -0.75
C GLU A 78 7.10 0.23 -0.99
N GLN A 79 7.97 1.22 -0.73
CA GLN A 79 7.71 2.61 -1.09
C GLN A 79 7.55 2.81 -2.61
N ASP A 80 8.39 2.14 -3.41
CA ASP A 80 8.28 2.18 -4.88
C ASP A 80 6.97 1.55 -5.39
N ILE A 81 6.52 0.45 -4.77
CA ILE A 81 5.22 -0.17 -5.03
C ILE A 81 4.09 0.82 -4.76
N LEU A 82 4.08 1.49 -3.60
CA LEU A 82 3.07 2.53 -3.28
C LEU A 82 3.04 3.65 -4.32
N GLY A 83 4.21 4.12 -4.77
CA GLY A 83 4.32 5.11 -5.82
C GLY A 83 3.73 4.62 -7.15
N LYS A 84 3.98 3.36 -7.51
CA LYS A 84 3.46 2.73 -8.74
C LYS A 84 1.96 2.47 -8.68
N ILE A 85 1.41 2.09 -7.53
CA ILE A 85 -0.05 1.99 -7.32
C ILE A 85 -0.70 3.34 -7.56
N THR A 86 -0.11 4.42 -7.02
CA THR A 86 -0.62 5.78 -7.22
C THR A 86 -0.61 6.19 -8.70
N ALA A 87 0.48 5.90 -9.41
CA ALA A 87 0.60 6.18 -10.84
C ALA A 87 -0.43 5.39 -11.67
N LEU A 88 -0.61 4.10 -11.39
CA LEU A 88 -1.61 3.28 -12.06
C LEU A 88 -3.03 3.75 -11.76
N SER A 89 -3.34 4.09 -10.51
CA SER A 89 -4.63 4.69 -10.14
C SER A 89 -4.92 5.96 -10.95
N SER A 90 -3.93 6.84 -11.11
CA SER A 90 -4.08 8.05 -11.93
C SER A 90 -4.25 7.74 -13.43
N ALA A 91 -3.63 6.68 -13.93
CA ALA A 91 -3.82 6.23 -15.30
C ALA A 91 -5.23 5.66 -15.50
N CYS A 92 -5.76 4.91 -14.52
CA CYS A 92 -7.14 4.45 -14.52
C CYS A 92 -8.12 5.63 -14.55
N ASP A 93 -7.90 6.69 -13.76
CA ASP A 93 -8.74 7.89 -13.80
C ASP A 93 -8.77 8.54 -15.19
N SER A 94 -7.62 8.58 -15.88
CA SER A 94 -7.53 9.07 -17.26
C SER A 94 -8.28 8.18 -18.24
N ALA A 95 -8.19 6.86 -18.10
CA ALA A 95 -8.92 5.90 -18.93
C ALA A 95 -10.44 5.98 -18.71
N ILE A 96 -10.90 6.11 -17.45
CA ILE A 96 -12.31 6.29 -17.09
C ILE A 96 -12.86 7.59 -17.71
N ALA A 97 -12.05 8.65 -17.73
CA ALA A 97 -12.38 9.90 -18.40
C ALA A 97 -12.36 9.81 -19.96
N GLY A 98 -12.08 8.64 -20.54
CA GLY A 98 -12.09 8.40 -21.98
C GLY A 98 -10.86 8.90 -22.71
N LYS A 99 -9.73 9.14 -22.00
CA LYS A 99 -8.50 9.57 -22.65
C LYS A 99 -7.84 8.40 -23.41
N PRO A 100 -7.54 8.56 -24.71
CA PRO A 100 -7.01 7.48 -25.54
C PRO A 100 -5.55 7.11 -25.24
N ASP A 101 -4.82 7.98 -24.55
CA ASP A 101 -3.42 7.85 -24.13
C ASP A 101 -3.28 7.49 -22.64
N ALA A 102 -4.32 6.92 -22.03
CA ALA A 102 -4.23 6.47 -20.65
C ALA A 102 -3.14 5.38 -20.53
N ASP A 103 -2.01 5.74 -19.90
CA ASP A 103 -0.80 4.93 -19.71
C ASP A 103 -1.01 3.69 -18.82
N VAL A 104 -2.23 3.14 -18.73
CA VAL A 104 -2.64 2.05 -17.83
C VAL A 104 -1.74 0.83 -18.01
N LYS A 105 -1.56 0.34 -19.24
CA LYS A 105 -0.69 -0.82 -19.54
C LYS A 105 0.74 -0.61 -19.05
N LYS A 106 1.29 0.57 -19.30
CA LYS A 106 2.67 0.92 -18.92
C LYS A 106 2.82 1.02 -17.41
N ALA A 107 1.87 1.67 -16.74
CA ALA A 107 1.87 1.80 -15.29
C ALA A 107 1.67 0.43 -14.61
N LEU A 108 0.82 -0.43 -15.16
CA LEU A 108 0.60 -1.79 -14.69
C LEU A 108 1.85 -2.67 -14.83
N ALA A 109 2.51 -2.64 -15.99
CA ALA A 109 3.77 -3.36 -16.18
C ALA A 109 4.85 -2.90 -15.18
N ALA A 110 4.92 -1.60 -14.89
CA ALA A 110 5.85 -1.07 -13.90
C ALA A 110 5.54 -1.57 -12.47
N LEU A 111 4.26 -1.63 -12.09
CA LEU A 111 3.82 -2.16 -10.81
C LEU A 111 4.13 -3.65 -10.67
N LEU A 112 3.80 -4.46 -11.68
CA LEU A 112 4.13 -5.89 -11.74
C LEU A 112 5.63 -6.15 -11.55
N SER A 113 6.47 -5.34 -12.20
CA SER A 113 7.93 -5.44 -12.04
C SER A 113 8.38 -5.13 -10.62
N ALA A 114 7.81 -4.12 -9.96
CA ALA A 114 8.20 -3.75 -8.61
C ALA A 114 7.79 -4.79 -7.57
N VAL A 115 6.58 -5.35 -7.70
CA VAL A 115 6.11 -6.45 -6.85
C VAL A 115 7.01 -7.68 -7.02
N SER A 116 7.31 -8.06 -8.27
CA SER A 116 8.25 -9.17 -8.56
C SER A 116 9.63 -8.94 -7.92
N GLN A 117 10.15 -7.72 -7.99
CA GLN A 117 11.45 -7.38 -7.39
C GLN A 117 11.42 -7.47 -5.86
N ARG A 118 10.34 -7.00 -5.22
CA ARG A 118 10.18 -7.10 -3.77
C ARG A 118 10.08 -8.54 -3.28
N LYS A 119 9.39 -9.41 -4.02
CA LYS A 119 9.33 -10.85 -3.73
C LYS A 119 10.71 -11.50 -3.83
N ALA A 120 11.46 -11.19 -4.89
CA ALA A 120 12.82 -11.69 -5.06
C ALA A 120 13.79 -11.24 -3.96
N VAL A 121 13.52 -10.14 -3.23
CA VAL A 121 14.29 -9.76 -2.04
C VAL A 121 13.99 -10.71 -0.88
N LYS A 122 12.71 -10.98 -0.61
CA LYS A 122 12.29 -11.92 0.44
C LYS A 122 12.80 -13.34 0.19
N ASP A 123 12.67 -13.83 -1.05
CA ASP A 123 13.16 -15.16 -1.43
C ASP A 123 14.67 -15.34 -1.21
N ARG A 124 15.45 -14.24 -1.31
CA ARG A 124 16.89 -14.26 -1.01
C ARG A 124 17.17 -14.25 0.48
N GLU A 125 16.42 -13.47 1.25
CA GLU A 125 16.53 -13.47 2.71
C GLU A 125 16.21 -14.85 3.30
N ASP A 126 15.23 -15.56 2.75
CA ASP A 126 14.85 -16.90 3.23
C ASP A 126 15.84 -18.01 2.83
N ALA A 127 16.74 -17.73 1.88
CA ALA A 127 17.75 -18.67 1.40
C ALA A 127 19.11 -18.56 2.14
N GLU A 128 19.30 -17.53 2.95
CA GLU A 128 20.50 -17.25 3.76
C GLU A 128 20.39 -17.80 5.18
#